data_AF-A0A358DDZ5-F1
#
_entry.id   AF-A0A358DDZ5-F1
#
_cell.length_a   1.000
_cell.length_b   1.000
_cell.length_c   1.000
_cell.angle_alpha   90.00
_cell.angle_beta   90.00
_cell.angle_gamma   90.00
#
_symmetry.space_group_name_H-M   'P 1'
#
loop_
_entity.id
_entity.type
_entity.pdbx_description
1 polymer ?
#
loop_
_entity_poly.entity_id
_entity_poly.type
_entity_poly.pdbx_seq_one_letter_code
_entity_poly.pdbx_strand_id
1 'polypeptide(L)' 'APADACPEIKDISIYVSPVKGGEGVARDVIEQVMKVQGKWMVNDAFFW' A
#
# COMPACT_ATOMS: atom_id res chain seq x y z
N ALA A 1 1.55 -2.58 7.68
CA ALA A 1 0.45 -2.01 8.49
C ALA A 1 0.32 -0.50 8.26
N PRO A 2 -0.85 0.10 8.61
CA PRO A 2 -1.02 1.56 8.69
C PRO A 2 -0.16 2.23 9.77
N ALA A 3 0.11 3.53 9.60
CA ALA A 3 0.91 4.33 10.52
C ALA A 3 0.31 4.44 11.93
N ASP A 4 -1.01 4.34 12.06
CA ASP A 4 -1.77 4.38 13.30
C ASP A 4 -2.15 3.00 13.84
N ALA A 5 -1.62 1.92 13.26
CA ALA A 5 -1.80 0.58 13.83
C ALA A 5 -1.23 0.47 15.25
N CYS A 6 -1.77 -0.45 16.04
CA CYS A 6 -1.24 -0.75 17.37
C CYS A 6 0.21 -1.29 17.28
N PRO A 7 1.04 -1.06 18.31
CA PRO A 7 2.46 -1.42 18.28
C PRO A 7 2.71 -2.89 17.92
N GLU A 8 1.92 -3.81 18.47
CA GLU A 8 2.06 -5.26 18.26
C GLU A 8 1.92 -5.64 16.78
N ILE A 9 1.05 -4.93 16.05
CA ILE A 9 0.84 -5.16 14.62
C ILE A 9 1.95 -4.52 13.78
N LYS A 10 2.51 -3.38 14.22
CA LYS A 10 3.67 -2.78 13.56
C LYS A 10 4.90 -3.67 13.69
N ASP A 11 5.11 -4.27 14.85
CA ASP A 11 6.28 -5.11 15.15
C ASP A 11 6.32 -6.40 14.31
N ILE A 12 5.16 -6.96 13.95
CA ILE A 12 5.07 -8.16 13.08
C ILE A 12 4.92 -7.82 11.59
N SER A 13 4.84 -6.53 11.23
CA SER A 13 4.62 -6.12 9.84
C SER A 13 5.93 -6.09 9.04
N ILE A 14 5.92 -6.69 7.84
CA ILE A 14 7.04 -6.60 6.89
C ILE A 14 7.29 -5.16 6.43
N TYR A 15 6.23 -4.35 6.36
CA TYR A 15 6.27 -2.95 5.97
C TYR A 15 5.22 -2.17 6.75
N VAL A 16 5.57 -0.97 7.19
CA VAL A 16 4.65 -0.01 7.82
C VAL A 16 4.55 1.22 6.92
N SER A 17 3.35 1.49 6.41
CA SER A 17 3.06 2.66 5.59
C SER A 17 3.13 3.93 6.43
N PRO A 18 3.61 5.07 5.88
CA PRO A 18 3.53 6.36 6.55
C PRO A 18 2.09 6.91 6.62
N VAL A 19 1.13 6.27 5.95
CA VAL A 19 -0.28 6.68 5.87
C VAL A 19 -1.12 5.94 6.92
N LYS A 20 -2.07 6.64 7.53
CA LYS A 20 -3.02 6.07 8.49
C LYS A 20 -4.09 5.17 7.83
N GLY A 21 -4.78 4.40 8.66
CA GLY A 21 -5.95 3.62 8.26
C GLY A 21 -7.02 4.51 7.63
N GLY A 22 -7.57 4.10 6.48
CA GLY A 22 -8.60 4.87 5.77
C GLY A 22 -8.10 6.08 4.98
N GLU A 23 -6.84 6.49 5.12
CA GLU A 23 -6.28 7.68 4.45
C GLU A 23 -5.47 7.34 3.18
N GLY A 24 -5.67 6.14 2.61
CA GLY A 24 -4.95 5.69 1.42
C GLY A 24 -3.82 4.68 1.67
N VAL A 25 -3.72 4.12 2.88
CA VAL A 25 -2.73 3.05 3.19
C VAL A 25 -2.80 1.86 2.24
N ALA A 26 -3.99 1.42 1.84
CA ALA A 26 -4.14 0.32 0.89
C ALA A 26 -3.61 0.71 -0.50
N ARG A 27 -3.81 1.97 -0.90
CA ARG A 27 -3.33 2.50 -2.17
C ARG A 27 -1.80 2.53 -2.22
N ASP A 28 -1.14 2.95 -1.13
CA ASP A 28 0.32 2.91 -1.01
C ASP A 28 0.87 1.49 -1.26
N VAL A 29 0.32 0.49 -0.56
CA VAL A 29 0.75 -0.91 -0.73
C VAL A 29 0.47 -1.44 -2.13
N ILE A 30 -0.72 -1.18 -2.69
CA ILE A 30 -1.08 -1.61 -4.06
C ILE A 30 -0.11 -1.01 -5.08
N GLU A 31 0.20 0.28 -4.94
CA GLU A 31 1.12 0.97 -5.85
C GLU A 31 2.53 0.36 -5.78
N GLN A 32 3.06 0.09 -4.58
CA GLN A 32 4.35 -0.59 -4.40
C GLN A 32 4.36 -1.98 -5.05
N VAL A 33 3.35 -2.80 -4.75
CA VAL A 33 3.25 -4.17 -5.29
C VAL A 33 3.16 -4.15 -6.81
N MET A 34 2.30 -3.31 -7.38
CA MET A 34 2.12 -3.22 -8.82
C MET A 34 3.36 -2.68 -9.52
N LYS A 35 4.08 -1.72 -8.92
CA LYS A 35 5.36 -1.22 -9.46
C LYS A 35 6.41 -2.33 -9.52
N VAL A 36 6.58 -3.08 -8.42
CA VAL A 36 7.54 -4.19 -8.37
C VAL A 36 7.18 -5.29 -9.36
N GLN A 37 5.89 -5.52 -9.61
CA GLN A 37 5.42 -6.48 -10.61
C GLN A 37 5.46 -5.95 -12.06
N GLY A 38 5.80 -4.67 -12.30
CA GLY A 38 5.74 -4.05 -13.63
C GLY A 38 4.34 -3.87 -14.18
N LYS A 39 3.31 -3.87 -13.33
CA LYS A 39 1.88 -3.75 -13.69
C LYS A 39 1.29 -2.37 -13.41
N TRP A 40 2.05 -1.48 -12.78
CA TRP A 40 1.59 -0.14 -12.45
C TRP A 40 1.45 0.73 -13.70
N MET A 41 0.24 1.25 -13.95
CA MET A 41 -0.03 2.20 -15.04
C MET A 41 0.41 1.69 -16.43
N VAL A 42 0.18 0.41 -16.71
CA VAL A 42 0.34 -0.14 -18.05
C VAL A 42 -0.71 0.45 -19.01
N ASN A 43 -0.38 0.53 -20.29
CA ASN A 43 -1.18 1.22 -21.31
C ASN A 43 -2.63 0.72 -21.44
N ASP A 44 -2.92 -0.49 -20.96
CA ASP A 44 -4.26 -1.10 -20.99
C ASP A 44 -5.09 -0.84 -19.70
N ALA A 45 -4.68 0.11 -18.86
CA ALA A 45 -5.47 0.51 -17.71
C ALA A 45 -6.79 1.14 -18.19
N PHE A 46 -7.89 0.42 -17.98
CA PHE A 46 -9.22 0.88 -18.36
C PHE A 46 -9.57 2.19 -17.65
N PHE A 47 -9.84 3.23 -18.42
CA PHE A 47 -10.44 4.48 -17.94
C PHE A 47 -11.95 4.23 -17.76
N TRP A 48 -12.46 4.44 -16.54
CA TRP A 48 -13.89 4.39 -16.21
C TRP A 48 -14.54 5.76 -16.30
#